data_AF-A0A2G2VHQ9-F1
#
_entry.id   AF-A0A2G2VHQ9-F1
#
_cell.length_a   1.000
_cell.length_b   1.000
_cell.length_c   1.000
_cell.angle_alpha   90.00
_cell.angle_beta   90.00
_cell.angle_gamma   90.00
#
_symmetry.space_group_name_H-M   'P 1'
#
loop_
_entity.id
_entity.type
_entity.pdbx_description
1 polymer ?
#
loop_
_entity_poly.entity_id
_entity_poly.type
_entity_poly.pdbx_seq_one_letter_code
_entity_poly.pdbx_strand_id
1 'polypeptide(L)'
;MNEVYDVSSHIKTITSTTNRKAYATVLHSSEDYACDGLTLAQSLVKMGTKHDLILLLDTSISAPKRKALARVGWKLRFIKRTRNPRAKMNTYNEYNYSKLRLWQLTDYDQIIFVTSIFSSVCPTYRLRVGLNLDG
;
A
#
# COMPACT_ATOMS: atom_id res chain seq x y z
N MET A 1 -47.52 -20.45 -23.37
CA MET A 1 -46.38 -20.92 -22.54
C MET A 1 -45.51 -19.70 -22.29
N ASN A 2 -45.53 -19.15 -21.08
CA ASN A 2 -44.64 -18.05 -20.69
C ASN A 2 -43.45 -18.68 -19.97
N GLU A 3 -42.32 -18.85 -20.66
CA GLU A 3 -41.07 -19.15 -19.98
C GLU A 3 -40.64 -17.93 -19.19
N VAL A 4 -40.71 -18.04 -17.86
CA VAL A 4 -40.16 -17.06 -16.94
C VAL A 4 -38.65 -17.22 -16.99
N TYR A 5 -37.97 -16.29 -17.65
CA TYR A 5 -36.51 -16.23 -17.69
C TYR A 5 -35.97 -15.92 -16.28
N ASP A 6 -35.34 -16.92 -15.65
CA ASP A 6 -34.71 -16.77 -14.35
C ASP A 6 -33.36 -16.04 -14.46
N VAL A 7 -33.40 -14.72 -14.24
CA VAL A 7 -32.23 -13.84 -14.21
C VAL A 7 -31.48 -13.86 -12.88
N SER A 8 -31.90 -14.63 -11.88
CA SER A 8 -31.29 -14.64 -10.54
C SER A 8 -29.83 -15.08 -10.56
N SER A 9 -29.46 -15.98 -11.47
CA SER A 9 -28.08 -16.40 -11.74
C SER A 9 -27.19 -15.25 -12.22
N HIS A 10 -27.73 -14.37 -13.09
CA HIS A 10 -27.02 -13.23 -13.65
C HIS A 10 -26.94 -12.05 -12.65
N ILE A 11 -27.97 -11.87 -11.83
CA ILE A 11 -27.98 -10.89 -10.72
C ILE A 11 -26.90 -11.26 -9.69
N LYS A 12 -26.72 -12.55 -9.38
CA LYS A 12 -25.65 -13.03 -8.48
C LYS A 12 -24.25 -12.73 -9.05
N THR A 13 -24.06 -12.86 -10.36
CA THR A 13 -22.78 -12.58 -11.03
C THR A 13 -22.47 -11.07 -11.09
N ILE A 14 -23.48 -10.23 -11.33
CA ILE A 14 -23.31 -8.76 -11.35
C ILE A 14 -23.05 -8.20 -9.94
N THR A 15 -23.60 -8.84 -8.90
CA THR A 15 -23.37 -8.43 -7.51
C THR A 15 -22.06 -8.97 -6.91
N SER A 16 -21.38 -9.91 -7.56
CA SER A 16 -20.12 -10.50 -7.06
C SER A 16 -18.86 -9.81 -7.56
N THR A 17 -18.94 -8.77 -8.41
CA THR A 17 -17.81 -7.87 -8.62
C THR A 17 -17.71 -6.96 -7.41
N THR A 18 -17.16 -7.50 -6.31
CA THR A 18 -16.85 -6.72 -5.12
C THR A 18 -16.04 -5.51 -5.58
N ASN A 19 -16.55 -4.30 -5.44
CA ASN A 19 -15.85 -3.08 -5.85
C ASN A 19 -14.60 -2.94 -4.97
N ARG A 20 -13.44 -3.37 -5.48
CA ARG A 20 -12.21 -3.52 -4.72
C ARG A 20 -11.57 -2.15 -4.62
N LYS A 21 -11.57 -1.60 -3.40
CA LYS A 21 -10.94 -0.32 -3.08
C LYS A 21 -9.72 -0.52 -2.20
N ALA A 22 -8.67 0.26 -2.45
CA ALA A 22 -7.47 0.25 -1.62
C ALA A 22 -6.95 1.66 -1.34
N TYR A 23 -6.37 1.82 -0.15
CA TYR A 23 -5.39 2.85 0.11
C TYR A 23 -4.04 2.35 -0.38
N ALA A 24 -3.36 3.12 -1.22
CA ALA A 24 -2.06 2.74 -1.74
C ALA A 24 -1.01 3.81 -1.44
N THR A 25 0.22 3.36 -1.20
CA THR A 25 1.37 4.25 -1.09
C THR A 25 2.61 3.63 -1.73
N VAL A 26 3.62 4.45 -1.99
CA VAL A 26 4.85 4.03 -2.67
C VAL A 26 6.05 4.43 -1.83
N LEU A 27 6.82 3.45 -1.36
CA LEU A 27 8.13 3.69 -0.75
C LEU A 27 9.19 3.57 -1.84
N HIS A 28 9.78 4.70 -2.20
CA HIS A 28 10.89 4.79 -3.14
C HIS A 28 12.04 5.55 -2.48
N SER A 29 13.24 5.42 -3.04
CA SER A 29 14.44 6.18 -2.66
C SER A 29 15.19 5.68 -1.41
N SER A 30 14.57 5.60 -0.22
CA SER A 30 15.28 5.27 1.04
C SER A 30 14.45 4.40 1.99
N GLU A 31 15.13 3.66 2.85
CA GLU A 31 14.49 2.99 3.98
C GLU A 31 13.98 3.95 5.07
N ASP A 32 14.36 5.22 5.01
CA ASP A 32 13.90 6.25 5.95
C ASP A 32 12.38 6.43 5.89
N TYR A 33 11.79 6.19 4.72
CA TYR A 33 10.35 6.23 4.50
C TYR A 33 9.59 5.02 5.08
N ALA A 34 10.28 4.02 5.64
CA ALA A 34 9.60 2.88 6.26
C ALA A 34 8.77 3.32 7.48
N CYS A 35 9.27 4.29 8.26
CA CYS A 35 8.53 4.86 9.38
C CYS A 35 7.24 5.56 8.94
N ASP A 36 7.29 6.30 7.83
CA ASP A 36 6.11 6.93 7.22
C ASP A 36 5.06 5.89 6.83
N GLY A 37 5.50 4.77 6.22
CA GLY A 37 4.62 3.66 5.90
C GLY A 37 3.98 3.04 7.14
N LEU A 38 4.74 2.83 8.21
CA LEU A 38 4.24 2.26 9.46
C LEU A 38 3.18 3.16 10.11
N THR A 39 3.49 4.44 10.30
CA THR A 39 2.58 5.41 10.92
C THR A 39 1.29 5.57 10.12
N LEU A 40 1.40 5.57 8.78
CA LEU A 40 0.24 5.66 7.90
C LEU A 40 -0.69 4.44 8.05
N ALA A 41 -0.15 3.23 8.00
CA ALA A 41 -0.96 2.02 8.19
C ALA A 41 -1.63 2.00 9.58
N GLN A 42 -0.87 2.30 10.64
CA GLN A 42 -1.43 2.35 12.00
C GLN A 42 -2.57 3.35 12.12
N SER A 43 -2.45 4.53 11.50
CA SER A 43 -3.49 5.55 11.49
C SER A 43 -4.75 5.07 10.76
N LEU A 44 -4.60 4.50 9.57
CA LEU A 44 -5.73 3.98 8.78
C LEU A 44 -6.42 2.80 9.49
N VAL A 45 -5.66 1.90 10.11
CA VAL A 45 -6.19 0.79 10.92
C VAL A 45 -6.94 1.32 12.14
N LYS A 46 -6.39 2.31 12.86
CA LYS A 46 -7.05 2.93 14.01
C LYS A 46 -8.36 3.63 13.64
N MET A 47 -8.45 4.17 12.42
CA MET A 47 -9.69 4.74 11.87
C MET A 47 -10.72 3.68 11.45
N GLY A 48 -10.40 2.38 11.54
CA GLY A 48 -11.32 1.30 11.22
C GLY A 48 -11.53 1.08 9.72
N THR A 49 -10.52 1.40 8.89
CA THR A 49 -10.61 1.12 7.44
C THR A 49 -10.89 -0.37 7.18
N LYS A 50 -11.80 -0.65 6.25
CA LYS A 50 -12.06 -2.00 5.72
C LYS A 50 -11.42 -2.21 4.34
N HIS A 51 -10.81 -1.16 3.79
CA HIS A 51 -10.17 -1.20 2.48
C HIS A 51 -8.75 -1.76 2.59
N ASP A 52 -8.30 -2.39 1.51
CA ASP A 52 -6.96 -2.95 1.45
C ASP A 52 -5.91 -1.85 1.58
N LEU A 53 -4.80 -2.16 2.26
CA LEU A 53 -3.63 -1.31 2.34
C LEU A 53 -2.57 -1.88 1.40
N ILE A 54 -2.29 -1.21 0.28
CA ILE A 54 -1.28 -1.64 -0.70
C ILE A 54 -0.01 -0.80 -0.58
N LEU A 55 1.12 -1.47 -0.35
CA LEU A 55 2.43 -0.82 -0.32
C LEU A 55 3.25 -1.23 -1.54
N LEU A 56 3.48 -0.29 -2.45
CA LEU A 56 4.45 -0.48 -3.52
C LEU A 56 5.84 -0.16 -2.99
N LEU A 57 6.78 -1.08 -3.17
CA LEU A 57 8.16 -0.93 -2.69
C LEU A 57 9.13 -1.68 -3.59
N ASP A 58 10.43 -1.43 -3.43
CA ASP A 58 11.47 -2.18 -4.10
C ASP A 58 12.43 -2.85 -3.10
N THR A 59 13.50 -3.44 -3.62
CA THR A 59 14.47 -4.21 -2.84
C THR A 59 15.35 -3.35 -1.93
N SER A 60 15.34 -2.02 -2.05
CA SER A 60 16.11 -1.14 -1.16
C SER A 60 15.54 -1.08 0.26
N ILE A 61 14.32 -1.58 0.51
CA ILE A 61 13.75 -1.68 1.86
C ILE A 61 14.13 -3.04 2.45
N SER A 62 14.90 -3.06 3.52
CA SER A 62 15.41 -4.28 4.16
C SER A 62 14.33 -5.24 4.63
N ALA A 63 14.68 -6.52 4.71
CA ALA A 63 13.77 -7.57 5.12
C ALA A 63 13.10 -7.33 6.50
N PRO A 64 13.80 -6.86 7.55
CA PRO A 64 13.17 -6.55 8.83
C PRO A 64 12.09 -5.46 8.71
N LYS A 65 12.35 -4.39 7.96
CA LYS A 65 11.38 -3.32 7.71
C LYS A 65 10.18 -3.81 6.91
N ARG A 66 10.39 -4.64 5.88
CA ARG A 66 9.30 -5.28 5.13
C ARG A 66 8.42 -6.14 6.04
N LYS A 67 9.01 -6.93 6.94
CA LYS A 67 8.26 -7.71 7.95
C LYS A 67 7.46 -6.81 8.89
N ALA A 68 8.01 -5.66 9.30
CA ALA A 68 7.28 -4.70 10.14
C ALA A 68 6.09 -4.07 9.38
N LEU A 69 6.30 -3.63 8.14
CA LEU A 69 5.26 -3.07 7.27
C LEU A 69 4.12 -4.06 7.02
N ALA A 70 4.44 -5.32 6.73
CA ALA A 70 3.43 -6.36 6.57
C ALA A 70 2.62 -6.60 7.85
N ARG A 71 3.29 -6.61 9.02
CA ARG A 71 2.64 -6.81 10.32
C ARG A 71 1.63 -5.73 10.68
N VAL A 72 1.82 -4.49 10.24
CA VAL A 72 0.87 -3.39 10.49
C VAL A 72 -0.27 -3.31 9.46
N GLY A 73 -0.35 -4.26 8.53
CA GLY A 73 -1.48 -4.42 7.62
C GLY A 73 -1.19 -4.15 6.15
N TRP A 74 0.03 -3.73 5.78
CA TRP A 74 0.36 -3.53 4.36
C TRP A 74 0.45 -4.85 3.59
N LYS A 75 -0.24 -4.92 2.46
CA LYS A 75 0.00 -5.90 1.40
C LYS A 75 1.14 -5.38 0.52
N LEU A 76 2.30 -6.04 0.63
CA LEU A 76 3.52 -5.64 -0.06
C LEU A 76 3.47 -6.06 -1.54
N ARG A 77 3.75 -5.12 -2.45
CA ARG A 77 3.85 -5.34 -3.90
C ARG A 77 5.20 -4.82 -4.40
N PHE A 78 6.08 -5.73 -4.81
CA PHE A 78 7.38 -5.34 -5.33
C PHE A 78 7.27 -4.70 -6.70
N ILE A 79 7.93 -3.56 -6.88
CA ILE A 79 7.97 -2.82 -8.13
C ILE A 79 9.41 -2.64 -8.61
N LYS A 80 9.58 -2.54 -9.93
CA LYS A 80 10.81 -2.01 -10.51
C LYS A 80 10.80 -0.49 -10.37
N ARG A 81 11.80 0.02 -9.66
CA ARG A 81 12.07 1.45 -9.49
C ARG A 81 12.26 2.13 -10.84
N THR A 82 11.61 3.28 -11.04
CA THR A 82 11.72 4.10 -12.24
C THR A 82 12.43 5.40 -11.90
N ARG A 83 13.65 5.56 -12.43
CA ARG A 83 14.44 6.79 -12.27
C ARG A 83 13.82 7.92 -13.10
N ASN A 84 13.71 9.10 -12.51
CA ASN A 84 13.42 10.33 -13.24
C ASN A 84 14.70 10.76 -14.00
N PRO A 85 14.71 10.76 -15.34
CA PRO A 85 15.91 11.10 -16.11
C PRO A 85 16.37 12.55 -15.89
N ARG A 86 15.47 13.43 -15.44
CA ARG A 86 15.76 14.84 -15.13
C ARG A 86 16.17 15.09 -13.67
N ALA A 87 16.16 14.06 -12.82
CA ALA A 87 16.55 14.23 -11.43
C ALA A 87 18.08 14.18 -11.28
N LYS A 88 18.57 15.05 -10.39
CA LYS A 88 19.94 14.97 -9.88
C LYS A 88 20.12 13.63 -9.16
N MET A 89 21.34 13.10 -9.21
CA MET A 89 21.66 11.85 -8.51
C MET A 89 21.57 12.07 -6.99
N ASN A 90 21.08 11.05 -6.27
CA ASN A 90 20.96 11.03 -4.81
C ASN A 90 20.03 12.11 -4.22
N THR A 91 19.08 12.64 -5.01
CA THR A 91 18.05 13.53 -4.49
C THR A 91 16.77 12.77 -4.15
N TYR A 92 15.99 13.30 -3.19
CA TYR A 92 14.76 12.66 -2.71
C TYR A 92 13.79 12.29 -3.86
N ASN A 93 13.75 13.11 -4.92
CA ASN A 93 12.87 12.97 -6.06
C ASN A 93 13.43 12.12 -7.21
N GLU A 94 14.62 11.53 -7.06
CA GLU A 94 15.29 10.73 -8.09
C GLU A 94 14.40 9.60 -8.64
N TYR A 95 13.54 9.05 -7.79
CA TYR A 95 12.71 7.90 -8.11
C TYR A 95 11.21 8.17 -8.05
N ASN A 96 10.79 9.44 -8.08
CA ASN A 96 9.37 9.83 -8.03
C ASN A 96 8.53 9.21 -9.16
N TYR A 97 9.13 8.88 -10.30
CA TYR A 97 8.41 8.23 -11.41
C TYR A 97 7.93 6.82 -11.04
N SER A 98 8.49 6.22 -9.98
CA SER A 98 7.99 4.95 -9.43
C SER A 98 6.54 5.06 -8.92
N LYS A 99 6.05 6.28 -8.59
CA LYS A 99 4.65 6.51 -8.24
C LYS A 99 3.69 6.17 -9.38
N LEU A 100 4.15 6.22 -10.64
CA LEU A 100 3.33 5.83 -11.79
C LEU A 100 2.95 4.34 -11.78
N ARG A 101 3.62 3.51 -10.96
CA ARG A 101 3.27 2.10 -10.78
C ARG A 101 1.89 1.90 -10.13
N LEU A 102 1.31 2.92 -9.50
CA LEU A 102 -0.05 2.89 -8.97
C LEU A 102 -1.09 2.56 -10.05
N TRP A 103 -0.90 3.03 -11.29
CA TRP A 103 -1.79 2.71 -12.41
C TRP A 103 -1.71 1.25 -12.88
N GLN A 104 -0.79 0.45 -12.32
CA GLN A 104 -0.70 -1.00 -12.60
C GLN A 104 -1.48 -1.84 -11.58
N LEU A 105 -2.11 -1.22 -10.56
CA LEU A 105 -2.99 -1.89 -9.60
C LEU A 105 -4.37 -2.15 -10.20
N THR A 106 -4.40 -2.85 -11.33
CA THR A 106 -5.63 -3.14 -12.11
C THR A 106 -6.50 -4.21 -11.45
N ASP A 107 -6.07 -4.80 -10.33
CA ASP A 107 -6.86 -5.68 -9.48
C ASP A 107 -7.80 -4.91 -8.51
N TYR A 108 -7.79 -3.57 -8.59
CA TYR A 108 -8.64 -2.67 -7.82
C TYR A 108 -9.41 -1.72 -8.75
N ASP A 109 -10.68 -1.48 -8.42
CA ASP A 109 -11.55 -0.54 -9.13
C ASP A 109 -11.28 0.92 -8.72
N GLN A 110 -10.80 1.12 -7.49
CA GLN A 110 -10.48 2.45 -6.96
C GLN A 110 -9.23 2.40 -6.07
N ILE A 111 -8.27 3.26 -6.38
CA ILE A 111 -7.07 3.48 -5.56
C ILE A 111 -7.13 4.89 -4.97
N ILE A 112 -6.97 4.99 -3.66
CA ILE A 112 -6.74 6.25 -2.95
C ILE A 112 -5.26 6.31 -2.62
N PHE A 113 -4.51 7.11 -3.38
CA PHE A 113 -3.11 7.34 -3.08
C PHE A 113 -2.98 8.23 -1.85
N VAL A 114 -2.31 7.73 -0.81
CA VAL A 114 -2.03 8.48 0.42
C VAL A 114 -0.54 8.44 0.70
N THR A 115 0.03 9.60 0.99
CA THR A 115 1.42 9.70 1.43
C THR A 115 1.43 10.32 2.81
N SER A 116 2.26 9.78 3.70
CA SER A 116 2.58 10.47 4.95
C SER A 116 3.42 11.70 4.63
N ILE A 117 3.20 12.78 5.37
CA ILE A 117 4.14 13.89 5.44
C ILE A 117 4.98 13.66 6.71
N PHE A 118 6.29 13.63 6.51
CA PHE A 118 7.34 13.40 7.49
C PHE A 118 6.91 13.64 8.94
N SER A 119 6.76 12.57 9.73
CA SER A 119 6.74 12.72 11.17
C SER A 119 8.19 12.68 11.67
N SER A 120 8.64 13.75 12.32
CA SER A 120 9.90 13.76 13.08
C SER A 120 9.91 12.75 14.23
N VAL A 121 8.79 12.06 14.46
CA VAL A 121 8.63 10.98 15.42
C VAL A 121 8.25 9.73 14.65
N CYS A 122 9.24 8.90 14.34
CA CYS A 122 8.96 7.48 14.17
C CYS A 122 8.63 6.97 15.57
N PRO A 123 7.37 6.56 15.87
CA PRO A 123 7.12 5.93 17.15
C PRO A 123 8.09 4.76 17.22
N THR A 124 9.01 4.77 18.18
CA THR A 124 9.69 3.53 18.56
C THR A 124 8.61 2.48 18.66
N TYR A 125 8.80 1.34 17.99
CA TYR A 125 7.89 0.23 17.69
C TYR A 125 7.11 -0.34 18.89
N ARG A 126 6.53 0.53 19.70
CA ARG A 126 6.08 0.39 21.07
C ARG A 126 4.66 0.94 21.15
N LEU A 127 3.85 0.59 20.16
CA LEU A 127 2.40 0.63 20.24
C LEU A 127 1.93 -0.82 20.20
N ARG A 128 1.81 -1.43 21.39
CA ARG A 128 0.99 -2.62 21.73
C ARG A 128 0.82 -3.68 20.64
N VAL A 129 1.89 -4.08 19.95
CA VAL A 129 1.99 -5.36 19.25
C VAL A 129 3.20 -6.02 19.87
N GLY A 130 2.99 -6.79 20.94
CA GLY A 130 4.05 -7.22 21.86
C GLY A 130 5.12 -8.09 21.20
N LEU A 131 6.18 -7.48 20.66
CA LEU A 131 7.35 -8.20 20.18
C LEU A 131 8.62 -7.35 20.33
N ASN A 132 9.58 -7.88 21.10
CA ASN A 132 10.99 -7.51 21.06
C ASN A 132 11.54 -7.83 19.65
N LEU A 133 12.36 -6.95 19.10
CA LEU A 133 13.07 -7.15 17.83
C LEU A 133 14.59 -7.08 18.04
N ASP A 134 15.07 -7.75 19.09
CA ASP A 134 16.48 -8.11 19.22
C ASP A 134 16.62 -9.55 18.71
N GLY A 135 17.29 -9.70 17.56
CA GLY A 135 17.52 -10.95 16.85
C GLY A 135 18.03 -10.70 15.45
#